data_AF-A0A2E5RJZ2-F1
#
_entry.id   AF-A0A2E5RJZ2-F1
#
_cell.length_a   1.000
_cell.length_b   1.000
_cell.length_c   1.000
_cell.angle_alpha   90.00
_cell.angle_beta   90.00
_cell.angle_gamma   90.00
#
_symmetry.space_group_name_H-M   'P 1'
#
loop_
_entity.id
_entity.type
_entity.pdbx_description
1 polymer ?
#
loop_
_entity_poly.entity_id
_entity_poly.type
_entity_poly.pdbx_seq_one_letter_code
_entity_poly.pdbx_strand_id
1 'polypeptide(L)'
;MKKIITSLAVILILASCGESNDECCKKKEASCKSKKEESCESKEVSKTGNLNAFEENLAAFNACKESTPGNGKCKEFLAKAVCEYYAIDDLKEGGNYVDYDKIPTKLKELESWENLGDFDEKNITTALEKLNNFGKPVLIFNEDASYVHVVALTPNGKSMKSGKWGGISVPSCISYFPKRKDSFTEKGVNYAFKSADDLTIWTKK
;
A
#
# COMPACT_ATOMS: atom_id res chain seq x y z
N MET A 1 -47.47 42.00 -27.23
CA MET A 1 -47.05 41.28 -28.45
C MET A 1 -46.71 39.84 -28.08
N LYS A 2 -47.12 38.90 -28.94
CA LYS A 2 -47.08 37.41 -28.87
C LYS A 2 -45.76 36.85 -28.29
N LYS A 3 -45.71 35.73 -27.56
CA LYS A 3 -45.83 34.30 -28.00
C LYS A 3 -45.99 33.40 -26.74
N ILE A 4 -47.06 32.61 -26.53
CA ILE A 4 -47.33 31.21 -26.97
C ILE A 4 -46.14 30.28 -26.63
N ILE A 5 -46.13 29.58 -25.49
CA ILE A 5 -46.81 28.31 -25.09
C ILE A 5 -46.12 27.03 -25.63
N THR A 6 -45.52 26.30 -24.68
CA THR A 6 -45.24 24.84 -24.54
C THR A 6 -45.14 23.93 -25.78
N SER A 7 -44.14 23.03 -25.76
CA SER A 7 -44.39 21.58 -25.80
C SER A 7 -43.18 20.77 -25.32
N LEU A 8 -43.45 19.94 -24.30
CA LEU A 8 -42.68 18.79 -23.84
C LEU A 8 -42.71 17.71 -24.94
N ALA A 9 -41.57 17.03 -25.18
CA ALA A 9 -41.57 15.73 -25.83
C ALA A 9 -40.67 14.78 -25.01
N VAL A 10 -41.35 13.93 -24.26
CA VAL A 10 -40.81 12.75 -23.59
C VAL A 10 -40.67 11.65 -24.65
N ILE A 11 -39.47 11.07 -24.80
CA ILE A 11 -39.30 9.82 -25.55
C ILE A 11 -38.95 8.73 -24.55
N LEU A 12 -39.96 7.89 -24.30
CA LEU A 12 -39.88 6.60 -23.65
C LEU A 12 -39.96 5.56 -24.79
N ILE A 13 -38.95 4.72 -24.94
CA ILE A 13 -39.06 3.48 -25.73
C ILE A 13 -38.69 2.31 -24.81
N LEU A 14 -39.57 1.32 -24.87
CA LEU A 14 -39.72 0.16 -24.01
C LEU A 14 -38.65 -0.91 -24.28
N ALA A 15 -38.39 -1.70 -23.24
CA ALA A 15 -37.60 -2.92 -23.25
C ALA A 15 -38.30 -4.07 -24.00
N SER A 16 -37.51 -5.00 -24.54
CA SER A 16 -37.91 -6.40 -24.71
C SER A 16 -36.68 -7.31 -24.67
N CYS A 17 -36.62 -8.16 -23.65
CA CYS A 17 -35.80 -9.38 -23.61
C CYS A 17 -36.69 -10.56 -24.02
N GLY A 18 -36.14 -11.52 -24.78
CA GLY A 18 -36.81 -12.77 -25.11
C GLY A 18 -35.87 -13.77 -25.80
N GLU A 19 -35.78 -14.96 -25.22
CA GLU A 19 -34.84 -16.08 -25.41
C GLU A 19 -34.86 -16.82 -26.77
N SER A 20 -33.70 -17.45 -27.04
CA SER A 20 -33.43 -18.75 -27.71
C SER A 20 -34.13 -19.10 -29.04
N ASN A 21 -33.33 -19.38 -30.08
CA ASN A 21 -33.16 -20.75 -30.60
C ASN A 21 -32.07 -20.84 -31.67
N ASP A 22 -31.45 -22.01 -31.70
CA ASP A 22 -30.41 -22.50 -32.59
C ASP A 22 -30.65 -22.22 -34.08
N GLU A 23 -29.60 -21.81 -34.80
CA GLU A 23 -29.40 -22.31 -36.16
C GLU A 23 -27.92 -22.59 -36.46
N CYS A 24 -27.68 -23.87 -36.66
CA CYS A 24 -26.42 -24.54 -36.86
C CYS A 24 -25.86 -24.22 -38.26
N CYS A 25 -24.77 -23.45 -38.32
CA CYS A 25 -23.98 -23.33 -39.55
C CYS A 25 -23.31 -24.67 -39.87
N LYS A 26 -23.90 -25.43 -40.80
CA LYS A 26 -23.26 -26.59 -41.41
C LYS A 26 -22.11 -26.17 -42.32
N LYS A 27 -20.92 -26.61 -41.91
CA LYS A 27 -19.83 -27.19 -42.72
C LYS A 27 -19.29 -26.37 -43.89
N LYS A 28 -18.04 -25.93 -43.77
CA LYS A 28 -16.92 -26.50 -44.55
C LYS A 28 -15.69 -26.68 -43.67
N GLU A 29 -15.16 -27.89 -43.72
CA GLU A 29 -14.02 -28.42 -43.01
C GLU A 29 -12.72 -27.84 -43.57
N ALA A 30 -11.76 -27.50 -42.69
CA ALA A 30 -10.41 -28.07 -42.71
C ALA A 30 -9.46 -27.39 -41.69
N SER A 31 -8.85 -28.24 -40.87
CA SER A 31 -7.54 -28.05 -40.21
C SER A 31 -7.44 -27.14 -38.97
N CYS A 32 -7.70 -27.72 -37.79
CA CYS A 32 -6.99 -27.39 -36.55
C CYS A 32 -6.83 -28.67 -35.71
N LYS A 33 -5.60 -29.18 -35.58
CA LYS A 33 -5.23 -30.13 -34.53
C LYS A 33 -4.54 -29.34 -33.41
N SER A 34 -5.27 -29.23 -32.30
CA SER A 34 -4.84 -28.67 -31.02
C SER A 34 -3.98 -29.67 -30.24
N LYS A 35 -2.90 -29.19 -29.61
CA LYS A 35 -2.46 -29.56 -28.25
C LYS A 35 -1.82 -28.30 -27.64
N LYS A 36 -2.63 -27.47 -26.98
CA LYS A 36 -2.72 -27.32 -25.52
C LYS A 36 -1.45 -26.69 -24.93
N GLU A 37 -1.37 -25.36 -25.05
CA GLU A 37 -0.63 -24.51 -24.12
C GLU A 37 -1.37 -24.55 -22.79
N GLU A 38 -0.71 -25.08 -21.77
CA GLU A 38 -1.17 -25.09 -20.39
C GLU A 38 -0.58 -23.87 -19.69
N SER A 39 -1.24 -22.72 -19.90
CA SER A 39 -1.11 -21.56 -19.03
C SER A 39 -1.96 -21.82 -17.78
N CYS A 40 -1.35 -22.36 -16.73
CA CYS A 40 -1.93 -22.33 -15.41
C CYS A 40 -1.71 -20.93 -14.83
N GLU A 41 -2.65 -20.05 -15.15
CA GLU A 41 -2.95 -18.83 -14.42
C GLU A 41 -3.28 -19.22 -12.97
N SER A 42 -2.28 -19.13 -12.09
CA SER A 42 -2.49 -19.17 -10.66
C SER A 42 -3.29 -17.94 -10.27
N LYS A 43 -4.59 -18.12 -10.07
CA LYS A 43 -5.43 -17.17 -9.34
C LYS A 43 -4.84 -17.03 -7.94
N GLU A 44 -4.06 -15.99 -7.70
CA GLU A 44 -3.76 -15.55 -6.36
C GLU A 44 -5.08 -15.19 -5.69
N VAL A 45 -5.46 -15.98 -4.70
CA VAL A 45 -6.51 -15.62 -3.75
C VAL A 45 -5.98 -14.39 -3.02
N SER A 46 -6.48 -13.21 -3.41
CA SER A 46 -6.26 -11.96 -2.71
C SER A 46 -6.68 -12.15 -1.25
N LYS A 47 -5.69 -12.34 -0.39
CA LYS A 47 -5.87 -12.38 1.05
C LYS A 47 -6.04 -10.94 1.49
N THR A 48 -7.28 -10.46 1.56
CA THR A 48 -7.58 -9.10 2.02
C THR A 48 -7.15 -8.98 3.48
N GLY A 49 -6.19 -8.09 3.78
CA GLY A 49 -5.79 -7.79 5.15
C GLY A 49 -6.76 -6.87 5.88
N ASN A 50 -6.43 -6.52 7.12
CA ASN A 50 -7.23 -5.59 7.92
C ASN A 50 -6.95 -4.14 7.48
N LEU A 51 -7.87 -3.55 6.74
CA LEU A 51 -7.74 -2.19 6.20
C LEU A 51 -7.67 -1.09 7.28
N ASN A 52 -8.05 -1.40 8.53
CA ASN A 52 -7.94 -0.47 9.66
C ASN A 52 -6.71 -0.76 10.55
N ALA A 53 -5.83 -1.69 10.14
CA ALA A 53 -4.72 -2.14 10.98
C ALA A 53 -3.81 -0.98 11.39
N PHE A 54 -3.62 0.03 10.55
CA PHE A 54 -2.78 1.18 10.90
C PHE A 54 -3.38 2.05 12.00
N GLU A 55 -4.69 2.27 11.99
CA GLU A 55 -5.39 3.07 12.99
C GLU A 55 -5.54 2.29 14.30
N GLU A 56 -5.90 1.01 14.22
CA GLU A 56 -6.07 0.13 15.38
C GLU A 56 -4.73 -0.08 16.11
N ASN A 57 -3.65 -0.34 15.38
CA ASN A 57 -2.33 -0.50 15.99
C ASN A 57 -1.77 0.84 16.48
N LEU A 58 -2.12 1.99 15.88
CA LEU A 58 -1.77 3.30 16.43
C LEU A 58 -2.44 3.53 17.79
N ALA A 59 -3.74 3.21 17.91
CA ALA A 59 -4.46 3.32 19.17
C ALA A 59 -3.86 2.41 20.25
N ALA A 60 -3.58 1.15 19.91
CA ALA A 60 -2.97 0.18 20.82
C ALA A 60 -1.52 0.58 21.20
N PHE A 61 -0.75 1.11 20.25
CA PHE A 61 0.58 1.66 20.50
C PHE A 61 0.55 2.80 21.52
N ASN A 62 -0.38 3.73 21.36
CA ASN A 62 -0.53 4.86 22.29
C ASN A 62 -0.94 4.38 23.69
N ALA A 63 -1.88 3.44 23.80
CA ALA A 63 -2.26 2.83 25.08
C ALA A 63 -1.08 2.08 25.75
N CYS A 64 -0.28 1.37 24.97
CA CYS A 64 0.92 0.69 25.46
C CYS A 64 1.95 1.70 26.01
N LYS A 65 2.16 2.83 25.33
CA LYS A 65 3.06 3.90 25.80
C LYS A 65 2.60 4.55 27.11
N GLU A 66 1.30 4.70 27.29
CA GLU A 66 0.73 5.27 28.52
C GLU A 66 0.85 4.31 29.71
N SER A 67 0.66 3.01 29.48
CA SER A 67 0.69 1.98 30.52
C SER A 67 2.10 1.51 30.89
N THR A 68 3.08 1.64 29.99
CA THR A 68 4.45 1.18 30.22
C THR A 68 5.46 2.33 30.06
N PRO A 69 5.61 3.19 31.07
CA PRO A 69 6.55 4.31 31.00
C PRO A 69 8.00 3.80 30.93
N GLY A 70 8.73 4.20 29.90
CA GLY A 70 10.14 3.83 29.70
C GLY A 70 10.56 3.87 28.23
N ASN A 71 11.86 3.98 28.00
CA ASN A 71 12.41 3.99 26.63
C ASN A 71 12.33 2.57 26.01
N GLY A 72 11.77 2.47 24.80
CA GLY A 72 11.91 1.27 23.96
C GLY A 72 10.94 0.13 24.25
N LYS A 73 9.73 0.42 24.73
CA LYS A 73 8.60 -0.52 24.79
C LYS A 73 7.64 -0.26 23.62
N CYS A 74 6.75 -1.21 23.31
CA CYS A 74 5.74 -1.09 22.25
C CYS A 74 6.35 -0.95 20.83
N LYS A 75 7.52 -1.53 20.60
CA LYS A 75 8.28 -1.33 19.35
C LYS A 75 7.74 -2.14 18.17
N GLU A 76 6.95 -3.17 18.47
CA GLU A 76 6.44 -4.17 17.54
C GLU A 76 5.26 -3.66 16.70
N PHE A 77 4.60 -2.57 17.13
CA PHE A 77 3.32 -2.15 16.56
C PHE A 77 3.38 -1.75 15.08
N LEU A 78 4.48 -1.17 14.60
CA LEU A 78 4.60 -0.83 13.18
C LEU A 78 4.69 -2.09 12.31
N ALA A 79 5.53 -3.05 12.70
CA ALA A 79 5.64 -4.33 12.02
C ALA A 79 4.30 -5.07 12.04
N LYS A 80 3.61 -5.07 13.19
CA LYS A 80 2.27 -5.63 13.34
C LYS A 80 1.26 -4.99 12.39
N ALA A 81 1.19 -3.66 12.35
CA ALA A 81 0.26 -2.94 11.50
C ALA A 81 0.48 -3.26 10.01
N VAL A 82 1.74 -3.30 9.56
CA VAL A 82 2.08 -3.66 8.17
C VAL A 82 1.67 -5.10 7.87
N CYS A 83 2.02 -6.06 8.73
CA CYS A 83 1.64 -7.45 8.54
C CYS A 83 0.13 -7.66 8.49
N GLU A 84 -0.62 -7.01 9.38
CA GLU A 84 -2.08 -7.12 9.42
C GLU A 84 -2.76 -6.44 8.23
N TYR A 85 -2.29 -5.25 7.82
CA TYR A 85 -2.86 -4.52 6.68
C TYR A 85 -2.67 -5.28 5.37
N TYR A 86 -1.47 -5.81 5.13
CA TYR A 86 -1.11 -6.49 3.88
C TYR A 86 -1.31 -8.01 3.94
N ALA A 87 -1.81 -8.55 5.06
CA ALA A 87 -1.96 -9.99 5.31
C ALA A 87 -0.66 -10.81 5.09
N ILE A 88 0.49 -10.23 5.44
CA ILE A 88 1.82 -10.85 5.32
C ILE A 88 2.42 -11.20 6.69
N ASP A 89 3.40 -12.10 6.68
CA ASP A 89 4.10 -12.54 7.89
C ASP A 89 5.61 -12.23 7.86
N ASP A 90 6.09 -11.52 6.83
CA ASP A 90 7.51 -11.22 6.60
C ASP A 90 8.21 -10.56 7.80
N LEU A 91 7.50 -9.72 8.56
CA LEU A 91 8.02 -9.01 9.73
C LEU A 91 7.73 -9.75 11.05
N LYS A 92 7.49 -11.06 11.01
CA LYS A 92 7.39 -11.91 12.18
C LYS A 92 8.68 -12.69 12.43
N GLU A 93 8.97 -12.94 13.71
CA GLU A 93 10.06 -13.78 14.20
C GLU A 93 9.58 -14.55 15.44
N GLY A 94 9.68 -15.89 15.40
CA GLY A 94 9.27 -16.73 16.53
C GLY A 94 7.81 -16.57 16.96
N GLY A 95 6.91 -16.25 16.02
CA GLY A 95 5.49 -16.00 16.28
C GLY A 95 5.15 -14.59 16.79
N ASN A 96 6.15 -13.75 17.05
CA ASN A 96 5.99 -12.35 17.42
C ASN A 96 6.34 -11.42 16.24
N TYR A 97 5.99 -10.14 16.34
CA TYR A 97 6.41 -9.14 15.35
C TYR A 97 7.78 -8.56 15.74
N VAL A 98 8.63 -8.29 14.75
CA VAL A 98 9.94 -7.68 15.01
C VAL A 98 9.79 -6.25 15.52
N ASP A 99 10.69 -5.84 16.42
CA ASP A 99 10.79 -4.45 16.84
C ASP A 99 11.17 -3.55 15.66
N TYR A 100 10.67 -2.30 15.63
CA TYR A 100 10.94 -1.39 14.51
C TYR A 100 12.43 -1.19 14.20
N ASP A 101 13.31 -1.25 15.20
CA ASP A 101 14.76 -1.08 15.06
C ASP A 101 15.44 -2.30 14.44
N LYS A 102 14.77 -3.45 14.41
CA LYS A 102 15.24 -4.68 13.74
C LYS A 102 14.71 -4.84 12.32
N ILE A 103 13.71 -4.05 11.91
CA ILE A 103 13.12 -4.12 10.56
C ILE A 103 14.21 -4.01 9.47
N PRO A 104 15.16 -3.04 9.51
CA PRO A 104 16.16 -2.92 8.44
C PRO A 104 16.98 -4.20 8.23
N THR A 105 17.46 -4.81 9.31
CA THR A 105 18.19 -6.09 9.25
C THR A 105 17.30 -7.20 8.71
N LYS A 106 16.05 -7.28 9.20
CA LYS A 106 15.09 -8.29 8.76
C LYS A 106 14.82 -8.22 7.26
N LEU A 107 14.64 -7.01 6.70
CA LEU A 107 14.40 -6.83 5.26
C LEU A 107 15.58 -7.29 4.41
N LYS A 108 16.82 -7.07 4.88
CA LYS A 108 18.05 -7.52 4.19
C LYS A 108 18.17 -9.03 4.11
N GLU A 109 17.57 -9.76 5.05
CA GLU A 109 17.54 -11.23 5.07
C GLU A 109 16.44 -11.83 4.19
N LEU A 110 15.45 -11.03 3.78
CA LEU A 110 14.28 -11.50 3.06
C LEU A 110 14.46 -11.34 1.54
N GLU A 111 14.55 -12.48 0.84
CA GLU A 111 14.58 -12.48 -0.63
C GLU A 111 13.30 -11.91 -1.25
N SER A 112 12.18 -11.88 -0.51
CA SER A 112 10.89 -11.32 -0.91
C SER A 112 10.85 -9.78 -0.93
N TRP A 113 11.88 -9.11 -0.43
CA TRP A 113 12.00 -7.66 -0.38
C TRP A 113 13.16 -7.14 -1.24
N GLU A 114 13.03 -5.90 -1.68
CA GLU A 114 14.06 -5.19 -2.44
C GLU A 114 14.27 -3.78 -1.89
N ASN A 115 15.53 -3.34 -1.92
CA ASN A 115 15.92 -1.95 -1.70
C ASN A 115 15.82 -1.21 -3.05
N LEU A 116 14.94 -0.21 -3.13
CA LEU A 116 14.78 0.63 -4.32
C LEU A 116 15.87 1.71 -4.43
N GLY A 117 16.59 1.99 -3.35
CA GLY A 117 17.67 2.96 -3.26
C GLY A 117 17.32 4.15 -2.37
N ASP A 118 17.98 5.27 -2.63
CA ASP A 118 17.85 6.52 -1.89
C ASP A 118 16.45 7.14 -2.05
N PHE A 119 16.08 8.01 -1.11
CA PHE A 119 14.85 8.79 -1.17
C PHE A 119 14.94 9.93 -2.20
N ASP A 120 14.81 9.57 -3.48
CA ASP A 120 14.77 10.48 -4.63
C ASP A 120 13.44 10.38 -5.40
N GLU A 121 13.15 11.33 -6.31
CA GLU A 121 11.89 11.33 -7.06
C GLU A 121 11.64 10.05 -7.87
N LYS A 122 12.68 9.44 -8.44
CA LYS A 122 12.55 8.24 -9.27
C LYS A 122 12.15 7.05 -8.41
N ASN A 123 12.82 6.87 -7.27
CA ASN A 123 12.55 5.76 -6.35
C ASN A 123 11.21 5.97 -5.62
N ILE A 124 10.86 7.20 -5.26
CA ILE A 124 9.53 7.55 -4.74
C ILE A 124 8.42 7.22 -5.74
N THR A 125 8.60 7.56 -7.01
CA THR A 125 7.62 7.25 -8.06
C THR A 125 7.43 5.73 -8.18
N THR A 126 8.53 4.98 -8.23
CA THR A 126 8.52 3.51 -8.29
C THR A 126 7.84 2.90 -7.06
N ALA A 127 8.13 3.44 -5.88
CA ALA A 127 7.54 2.98 -4.62
C ALA A 127 6.03 3.22 -4.58
N LEU A 128 5.57 4.39 -5.02
CA LEU A 128 4.14 4.69 -5.11
C LEU A 128 3.42 3.81 -6.13
N GLU A 129 4.08 3.43 -7.22
CA GLU A 129 3.54 2.46 -8.18
C GLU A 129 3.38 1.07 -7.53
N LYS A 130 4.44 0.55 -6.89
CA LYS A 130 4.41 -0.70 -6.11
C LYS A 130 3.31 -0.69 -5.04
N LEU A 131 3.16 0.41 -4.33
CA LEU A 131 2.17 0.58 -3.28
C LEU A 131 0.74 0.60 -3.82
N ASN A 132 0.43 1.50 -4.75
CA ASN A 132 -0.95 1.81 -5.11
C ASN A 132 -1.48 0.91 -6.23
N ASN A 133 -0.62 0.43 -7.12
CA ASN A 133 -1.05 -0.40 -8.25
C ASN A 133 -0.89 -1.89 -7.97
N PHE A 134 0.07 -2.27 -7.13
CA PHE A 134 0.40 -3.66 -6.84
C PHE A 134 0.13 -4.07 -5.39
N GLY A 135 -0.30 -3.15 -4.53
CA GLY A 135 -0.62 -3.43 -3.12
C GLY A 135 0.59 -3.88 -2.31
N LYS A 136 1.82 -3.49 -2.71
CA LYS A 136 3.05 -3.91 -2.03
C LYS A 136 3.39 -2.94 -0.90
N PRO A 137 3.68 -3.42 0.32
CA PRO A 137 4.09 -2.54 1.41
C PRO A 137 5.39 -1.82 1.07
N VAL A 138 5.45 -0.53 1.38
CA VAL A 138 6.66 0.28 1.25
C VAL A 138 7.08 0.79 2.62
N LEU A 139 8.34 0.56 2.97
CA LEU A 139 8.97 1.00 4.22
C LEU A 139 10.12 1.96 3.92
N ILE A 140 10.27 2.97 4.77
CA ILE A 140 11.31 3.99 4.64
C ILE A 140 11.98 4.18 6.00
N PHE A 141 13.31 4.18 6.00
CA PHE A 141 14.12 4.35 7.19
C PHE A 141 15.51 4.88 6.84
N ASN A 142 16.25 5.26 7.88
CA ASN A 142 17.63 5.69 7.80
C ASN A 142 18.58 4.50 8.03
N GLU A 143 19.46 4.17 7.07
CA GLU A 143 20.35 3.00 7.18
C GLU A 143 21.50 3.17 8.19
N ASP A 144 21.91 4.39 8.49
CA ASP A 144 23.14 4.67 9.25
C ASP A 144 22.96 5.55 10.49
N ALA A 145 21.76 5.56 11.06
CA ALA A 145 21.52 6.37 12.25
C ALA A 145 21.75 5.61 13.55
N SER A 146 22.29 6.34 14.54
CA SER A 146 22.34 5.90 15.95
C SER A 146 20.97 5.57 16.54
N TYR A 147 19.89 6.02 15.89
CA TYR A 147 18.51 5.68 16.18
C TYR A 147 17.78 5.39 14.87
N VAL A 148 17.43 4.12 14.67
CA VAL A 148 16.57 3.68 13.57
C VAL A 148 15.17 4.21 13.82
N HIS A 149 14.57 4.84 12.81
CA HIS A 149 13.13 5.11 12.79
C HIS A 149 12.57 4.62 11.46
N VAL A 150 11.48 3.88 11.50
CA VAL A 150 10.86 3.30 10.32
C VAL A 150 9.47 3.89 10.15
N VAL A 151 9.10 4.19 8.91
CA VAL A 151 7.74 4.55 8.52
C VAL A 151 7.25 3.62 7.42
N ALA A 152 5.94 3.41 7.35
CA ALA A 152 5.29 2.76 6.21
C ALA A 152 4.59 3.82 5.35
N LEU A 153 4.62 3.72 4.02
CA LEU A 153 3.81 4.63 3.21
C LEU A 153 2.32 4.31 3.33
N THR A 154 1.50 5.35 3.35
CA THR A 154 0.04 5.24 3.42
C THR A 154 -0.52 4.90 2.04
N PRO A 155 -1.20 3.75 1.87
CA PRO A 155 -1.86 3.40 0.61
C PRO A 155 -2.83 4.49 0.16
N ASN A 156 -2.75 4.88 -1.12
CA ASN A 156 -3.54 5.97 -1.70
C ASN A 156 -3.39 7.32 -0.95
N GLY A 157 -2.32 7.48 -0.17
CA GLY A 157 -2.01 8.69 0.57
C GLY A 157 -1.61 9.84 -0.37
N LYS A 158 -1.84 11.07 0.09
CA LYS A 158 -1.44 12.27 -0.66
C LYS A 158 0.08 12.39 -0.71
N SER A 159 0.59 12.95 -1.80
CA SER A 159 2.00 13.39 -1.91
C SER A 159 2.05 14.89 -2.10
N MET A 160 2.95 15.55 -1.37
CA MET A 160 3.15 17.00 -1.44
C MET A 160 4.62 17.31 -1.72
N LYS A 161 4.92 18.47 -2.28
CA LYS A 161 6.31 18.90 -2.51
C LYS A 161 6.86 19.54 -1.23
N SER A 162 8.03 19.11 -0.77
CA SER A 162 8.68 19.65 0.43
C SER A 162 9.66 20.75 0.06
N GLY A 163 9.32 22.01 0.34
CA GLY A 163 10.25 23.13 0.14
C GLY A 163 11.55 23.00 0.97
N LYS A 164 11.46 22.40 2.17
CA LYS A 164 12.63 22.15 3.04
C LYS A 164 13.60 21.13 2.45
N TRP A 165 13.09 20.20 1.64
CA TRP A 165 13.87 19.13 1.02
C TRP A 165 14.05 19.37 -0.48
N GLY A 166 14.24 20.63 -0.88
CA GLY A 166 14.56 20.98 -2.27
C GLY A 166 13.43 20.72 -3.28
N GLY A 167 12.19 20.67 -2.83
CA GLY A 167 11.02 20.42 -3.69
C GLY A 167 10.80 18.94 -4.01
N ILE A 168 11.43 18.01 -3.29
CA ILE A 168 11.13 16.59 -3.47
C ILE A 168 9.71 16.25 -3.00
N SER A 169 9.08 15.29 -3.67
CA SER A 169 7.82 14.68 -3.26
C SER A 169 7.95 14.02 -1.89
N VAL A 170 7.00 14.27 -1.00
CA VAL A 170 6.90 13.64 0.31
C VAL A 170 5.54 12.96 0.42
N PRO A 171 5.45 11.66 0.06
CA PRO A 171 4.22 10.91 0.20
C PRO A 171 3.80 10.79 1.67
N SER A 172 2.51 10.58 1.89
CA SER A 172 1.95 10.34 3.22
C SER A 172 2.45 9.01 3.77
N CYS A 173 2.73 8.97 5.06
CA CYS A 173 3.21 7.79 5.75
C CYS A 173 2.55 7.62 7.13
N ILE A 174 2.65 6.38 7.62
CA ILE A 174 2.37 5.96 8.98
C ILE A 174 3.66 5.96 9.78
N SER A 175 3.63 6.58 10.96
CA SER A 175 4.78 6.70 11.83
C SER A 175 4.38 6.56 13.30
N TYR A 176 4.92 5.55 13.97
CA TYR A 176 4.74 5.34 15.40
C TYR A 176 6.01 5.74 16.14
N PHE A 177 5.98 6.81 16.94
CA PHE A 177 7.16 7.27 17.68
C PHE A 177 7.16 6.76 19.12
N PRO A 178 8.14 5.93 19.51
CA PRO A 178 8.29 5.50 20.90
C PRO A 178 8.58 6.67 21.83
N LYS A 179 9.42 7.62 21.39
CA LYS A 179 9.92 8.74 22.22
C LYS A 179 9.18 10.07 22.04
N ARG A 180 8.52 10.29 20.89
CA ARG A 180 7.74 11.52 20.62
C ARG A 180 6.27 11.26 20.91
N LYS A 181 5.51 12.31 21.24
CA LYS A 181 4.06 12.17 21.52
C LYS A 181 3.25 11.92 20.24
N ASP A 182 3.62 12.57 19.15
CA ASP A 182 2.74 12.71 17.98
C ASP A 182 3.01 11.64 16.91
N SER A 183 2.59 10.40 17.19
CA SER A 183 2.44 9.37 16.16
C SER A 183 1.27 9.70 15.22
N PHE A 184 1.28 9.20 13.99
CA PHE A 184 0.27 9.52 12.98
C PHE A 184 0.17 8.44 11.88
N THR A 185 -0.95 8.41 11.14
CA THR A 185 -1.17 7.55 9.96
C THR A 185 -1.25 8.33 8.63
N GLU A 186 -1.36 9.65 8.66
CA GLU A 186 -1.60 10.47 7.46
C GLU A 186 -0.84 11.82 7.52
N LYS A 187 0.49 11.78 7.49
CA LYS A 187 1.33 12.97 7.24
C LYS A 187 2.49 12.63 6.31
N GLY A 188 3.05 13.64 5.65
CA GLY A 188 4.22 13.43 4.78
C GLY A 188 5.42 12.85 5.52
N VAL A 189 6.26 12.08 4.82
CA VAL A 189 7.52 11.50 5.35
C VAL A 189 8.40 12.54 6.06
N ASN A 190 8.37 13.80 5.61
CA ASN A 190 9.09 14.92 6.22
C ASN A 190 8.63 15.32 7.64
N TYR A 191 7.51 14.78 8.15
CA TYR A 191 7.12 14.92 9.55
C TYR A 191 7.82 13.91 10.46
N ALA A 192 8.32 12.81 9.89
CA ALA A 192 9.04 11.78 10.61
C ALA A 192 10.55 11.98 10.61
N PHE A 193 11.11 12.50 9.53
CA PHE A 193 12.55 12.68 9.36
C PHE A 193 12.93 14.16 9.24
N LYS A 194 14.19 14.48 9.59
CA LYS A 194 14.69 15.86 9.52
C LYS A 194 15.12 16.26 8.11
N SER A 195 15.71 15.32 7.37
CA SER A 195 16.25 15.40 6.01
C SER A 195 15.78 14.20 5.18
N ALA A 196 15.87 14.33 3.86
CA ALA A 196 15.76 13.21 2.93
C ALA A 196 17.06 12.39 2.86
N ASP A 197 18.19 13.02 3.17
CA ASP A 197 19.51 12.40 3.19
C ASP A 197 19.51 11.13 4.06
N ASP A 198 20.17 10.09 3.56
CA ASP A 198 20.33 8.77 4.18
C ASP A 198 19.03 7.97 4.38
N LEU A 199 17.90 8.44 3.83
CA LEU A 199 16.68 7.65 3.77
C LEU A 199 16.75 6.67 2.60
N THR A 200 16.46 5.40 2.87
CA THR A 200 16.32 4.35 1.87
C THR A 200 14.86 3.91 1.77
N ILE A 201 14.45 3.47 0.58
CA ILE A 201 13.11 2.97 0.30
C ILE A 201 13.17 1.47 0.05
N TRP A 202 12.36 0.71 0.79
CA TRP A 202 12.23 -0.73 0.64
C TRP A 202 10.81 -1.12 0.29
N THR A 203 10.65 -2.13 -0.54
CA THR A 203 9.34 -2.67 -0.90
C THR A 203 9.38 -4.19 -1.08
N LYS A 204 8.21 -4.83 -1.03
CA LYS A 204 8.07 -6.23 -1.40
C LYS A 204 8.14 -6.37 -2.94
N LYS A 205 8.85 -7.38 -3.43
CA LYS A 205 9.03 -7.63 -4.88
C LYS A 205 7.70 -7.88 -5.60
#